data_AF-A0A6C0LTC6-F1
#
_entry.id   AF-A0A6C0LTC6-F1
#
_cell.length_a   1.000
_cell.length_b   1.000
_cell.length_c   1.000
_cell.angle_alpha   90.00
_cell.angle_beta   90.00
_cell.angle_gamma   90.00
#
_symmetry.space_group_name_H-M   'P 1'
#
loop_
_entity.id
_entity.type
_entity.pdbx_description
1 polymer ?
#
loop_
_entity_poly.entity_id
_entity_poly.type
_entity_poly.pdbx_seq_one_letter_code
_entity_poly.pdbx_strand_id
1 'polypeptide(L)'
;MSRVLIYHHKNDKERYNHYINEIRKIGGKKLCFSKISNDFLNETLDACDYLFVHIFRSEIRGFACVDYNTQPKHIYIDLICNTKFHAMKSRSTKHLVRLGGKDIINAIHGLGERLKARYVKLNAIQDVISYYHHFGYTFENPDLRYNSKNKLVEELQKAQGEKNQSEIDKIIRKIVVRYYPKFYNEVNQTKYKKEDSDTKREAMSYGIPMIYKYKKEASKSICKGRSIKNPNKCDKYRIGCSVARGTKRSYCRRSKNKTRKRNTRN
;
A
#
# COMPACT_ATOMS: atom_id res chain seq x y z
N MET A 1 25.11 -13.44 2.27
CA MET A 1 23.72 -13.61 2.76
C MET A 1 22.94 -12.31 2.51
N SER A 2 21.64 -12.40 2.21
CA SER A 2 20.77 -11.23 1.97
C SER A 2 19.83 -11.06 3.16
N ARG A 3 19.69 -9.84 3.68
CA ARG A 3 18.84 -9.57 4.85
C ARG A 3 18.32 -8.14 4.84
N VAL A 4 17.16 -7.94 5.47
CA VAL A 4 16.60 -6.62 5.78
C VAL A 4 16.79 -6.37 7.27
N LEU A 5 17.46 -5.28 7.61
CA LEU A 5 17.70 -4.83 8.97
C LEU A 5 16.75 -3.67 9.29
N ILE A 6 16.35 -3.52 10.55
CA ILE A 6 15.40 -2.51 11.02
C ILE A 6 16.03 -1.79 12.21
N TYR A 7 16.09 -0.47 12.15
CA TYR A 7 16.66 0.36 13.20
C TYR A 7 15.68 1.48 13.57
N HIS A 8 15.47 1.69 14.86
CA HIS A 8 14.68 2.83 15.35
C HIS A 8 15.59 3.98 15.77
N HIS A 9 15.31 5.21 15.35
CA HIS A 9 16.21 6.36 15.55
C HIS A 9 16.60 6.60 17.02
N LYS A 10 15.69 6.32 17.97
CA LYS A 10 15.98 6.46 19.42
C LYS A 10 16.68 5.25 20.02
N ASN A 11 16.32 4.03 19.59
CA ASN A 11 16.74 2.81 20.28
C ASN A 11 18.06 2.28 19.72
N ASP A 12 18.34 2.55 18.44
CA ASP A 12 19.47 2.01 17.69
C ASP A 12 20.39 3.13 17.15
N LYS A 13 20.49 4.26 17.87
CA LYS A 13 21.07 5.53 17.40
C LYS A 13 22.40 5.39 16.66
N GLU A 14 23.35 4.62 17.20
CA GLU A 14 24.66 4.41 16.56
C GLU A 14 24.55 3.72 15.20
N ARG A 15 23.81 2.61 15.14
CA ARG A 15 23.62 1.84 13.90
C ARG A 15 22.77 2.62 12.91
N TYR A 16 21.74 3.30 13.39
CA TYR A 16 20.89 4.17 12.60
C TYR A 16 21.73 5.26 11.90
N ASN A 17 22.54 6.00 12.66
CA ASN A 17 23.41 7.05 12.12
C ASN A 17 24.47 6.50 11.16
N HIS A 18 25.06 5.35 11.48
CA HIS A 18 26.01 4.68 10.59
C HIS A 18 25.37 4.40 9.23
N TYR A 19 24.19 3.78 9.20
CA TYR A 19 23.54 3.44 7.94
C TYR A 19 22.99 4.64 7.18
N ILE A 20 22.51 5.69 7.86
CA ILE A 20 22.16 6.95 7.20
C ILE A 20 23.37 7.50 6.46
N ASN A 21 24.52 7.59 7.12
CA ASN A 21 25.72 8.14 6.52
C ASN A 21 26.19 7.31 5.32
N GLU A 22 26.11 5.98 5.40
CA GLU A 22 26.44 5.10 4.26
C GLU A 22 25.45 5.26 3.10
N ILE A 23 24.14 5.40 3.38
CA ILE A 23 23.13 5.66 2.34
C ILE A 23 23.38 7.00 1.67
N ARG A 24 23.71 8.05 2.44
CA ARG A 24 24.06 9.38 1.92
C ARG A 24 25.27 9.35 1.00
N LYS A 25 26.34 8.64 1.38
CA LYS A 25 27.54 8.47 0.55
C LYS A 25 27.23 7.78 -0.79
N ILE A 26 26.34 6.79 -0.77
CA ILE A 26 25.91 6.09 -1.99
C ILE A 26 25.03 6.99 -2.87
N GLY A 27 24.15 7.78 -2.24
CA GLY A 27 23.30 8.77 -2.88
C GLY A 27 22.07 8.21 -3.60
N GLY A 28 21.11 9.11 -3.87
CA GLY A 28 19.83 8.78 -4.52
C GLY A 28 19.99 8.32 -5.96
N LYS A 29 21.07 8.75 -6.64
CA LYS A 29 21.40 8.36 -8.02
C LYS A 29 21.50 6.83 -8.18
N LYS A 30 22.19 6.17 -7.25
CA LYS A 30 22.44 4.72 -7.33
C LYS A 30 21.30 3.91 -6.71
N LEU A 31 20.79 4.31 -5.55
CA LEU A 31 19.78 3.53 -4.82
C LEU A 31 18.35 3.73 -5.35
N CYS A 32 18.03 4.94 -5.81
CA CYS A 32 16.68 5.37 -6.22
C CYS A 32 16.59 5.66 -7.74
N PHE A 33 17.57 5.24 -8.54
CA PHE A 33 17.61 5.44 -10.00
C PHE A 33 17.41 6.91 -10.44
N SER A 34 17.95 7.86 -9.68
CA SER A 34 17.82 9.30 -9.95
C SER A 34 16.39 9.82 -10.01
N LYS A 35 15.41 9.08 -9.45
CA LYS A 35 14.02 9.51 -9.42
C LYS A 35 13.71 10.56 -8.34
N ILE A 36 14.67 10.82 -7.45
CA ILE A 36 14.55 11.78 -6.36
C ILE A 36 15.82 12.64 -6.28
N SER A 37 15.69 13.86 -5.77
CA SER A 37 16.82 14.73 -5.45
C SER A 37 17.56 14.22 -4.21
N ASN A 38 18.83 14.58 -4.07
CA ASN A 38 19.60 14.26 -2.86
C ASN A 38 19.11 15.06 -1.64
N ASP A 39 18.54 16.25 -1.85
CA ASP A 39 17.99 17.07 -0.77
C ASP A 39 16.78 16.38 -0.15
N PHE A 40 15.83 15.94 -0.98
CA PHE A 40 14.68 15.15 -0.53
C PHE A 40 15.11 13.86 0.18
N LEU A 41 16.13 13.17 -0.35
CA LEU A 41 16.70 11.99 0.31
C LEU A 41 17.21 12.31 1.72
N ASN A 42 17.94 13.43 1.88
CA ASN A 42 18.52 13.81 3.16
C ASN A 42 17.44 14.19 4.18
N GLU A 43 16.45 14.98 3.76
CA GLU A 43 15.30 15.37 4.59
C GLU A 43 14.54 14.13 5.09
N THR A 44 14.21 13.19 4.21
CA THR A 44 13.51 11.96 4.58
C THR A 44 14.35 11.07 5.52
N LEU A 45 15.68 11.01 5.37
CA LEU A 45 16.54 10.24 6.27
C LEU A 45 16.60 10.86 7.68
N ASP A 46 16.61 12.19 7.78
CA ASP A 46 16.65 12.89 9.06
C ASP A 46 15.31 12.84 9.82
N ALA A 47 14.20 12.85 9.09
CA ALA A 47 12.86 12.90 9.69
C ALA A 47 12.34 11.53 10.15
N CYS A 48 12.88 10.42 9.64
CA CYS A 48 12.19 9.14 9.78
C CYS A 48 12.34 8.44 11.15
N ASP A 49 11.27 7.78 11.62
CA ASP A 49 11.32 7.05 12.89
C ASP A 49 12.11 5.73 12.81
N TYR A 50 11.90 4.99 11.72
CA TYR A 50 12.45 3.68 11.45
C TYR A 50 13.17 3.64 10.10
N LEU A 51 14.41 3.16 10.12
CA LEU A 51 15.20 2.89 8.93
C LEU A 51 15.26 1.39 8.65
N PHE A 52 14.82 1.00 7.46
CA PHE A 52 14.99 -0.34 6.92
C PHE A 52 16.19 -0.35 5.99
N VAL A 53 17.10 -1.31 6.14
CA VAL A 53 18.30 -1.43 5.30
C VAL A 53 18.38 -2.82 4.70
N HIS A 54 18.33 -2.92 3.38
CA HIS A 54 18.54 -4.17 2.65
C HIS A 54 20.02 -4.32 2.30
N ILE A 55 20.64 -5.35 2.88
CA ILE A 55 22.05 -5.69 2.66
C ILE A 55 22.16 -6.98 1.85
N PHE A 56 23.02 -6.97 0.83
CA PHE A 56 23.42 -8.15 0.06
C PHE A 56 24.94 -8.22 -0.03
N ARG A 57 25.55 -9.28 0.52
CA ARG A 57 27.03 -9.45 0.55
C ARG A 57 27.77 -8.23 1.13
N SER A 58 27.26 -7.70 2.24
CA SER A 58 27.80 -6.54 2.96
C SER A 58 27.63 -5.20 2.24
N GLU A 59 26.98 -5.16 1.07
CA GLU A 59 26.63 -3.90 0.41
C GLU A 59 25.16 -3.55 0.60
N ILE A 60 24.88 -2.25 0.77
CA ILE A 60 23.53 -1.71 0.79
C ILE A 60 22.96 -1.75 -0.63
N ARG A 61 21.84 -2.43 -0.78
CA ARG A 61 21.11 -2.55 -2.06
C ARG A 61 19.81 -1.77 -2.06
N GLY A 62 19.26 -1.46 -0.90
CA GLY A 62 18.04 -0.71 -0.77
C GLY A 62 17.81 -0.27 0.66
N PHE A 63 16.86 0.63 0.84
CA PHE A 63 16.44 1.13 2.14
C PHE A 63 14.98 1.57 2.10
N ALA A 64 14.38 1.75 3.27
CA ALA A 64 13.14 2.49 3.40
C ALA A 64 13.12 3.32 4.67
N CYS A 65 12.55 4.52 4.56
CA CYS A 65 12.30 5.45 5.65
C CYS A 65 10.81 5.39 6.02
N VAL A 66 10.54 5.16 7.30
CA VAL A 66 9.20 4.79 7.76
C VAL A 66 8.88 5.47 9.08
N ASP A 67 7.72 6.11 9.13
CA ASP A 67 7.21 6.81 10.31
C ASP A 67 6.08 6.04 10.97
N TYR A 68 5.98 6.20 12.30
CA TYR A 68 4.91 5.62 13.08
C TYR A 68 4.04 6.71 13.72
N ASN A 69 2.92 7.00 13.10
CA ASN A 69 1.93 7.94 13.63
C ASN A 69 1.04 7.25 14.66
N THR A 70 0.79 7.92 15.79
CA THR A 70 -0.02 7.37 16.88
C THR A 70 -1.50 7.72 16.81
N GLN A 71 -1.87 8.78 16.07
CA GLN A 71 -3.25 9.27 15.95
C GLN A 71 -3.60 9.66 14.50
N PRO A 72 -4.32 8.79 13.75
CA PRO A 72 -4.62 7.39 14.06
C PRO A 72 -3.34 6.53 14.06
N LYS A 73 -3.33 5.41 14.79
CA LYS A 73 -2.20 4.45 14.78
C LYS A 73 -1.98 3.87 13.38
N HIS A 74 -0.98 4.34 12.66
CA HIS A 74 -0.62 3.84 11.33
C HIS A 74 0.87 4.00 11.05
N ILE A 75 1.35 3.20 10.10
CA ILE A 75 2.68 3.37 9.54
C ILE A 75 2.57 4.21 8.27
N TYR A 76 3.48 5.17 8.10
CA TYR A 76 3.65 5.92 6.86
C TYR A 76 5.01 5.57 6.24
N ILE A 77 5.02 5.14 4.98
CA ILE A 77 6.26 4.92 4.23
C ILE A 77 6.54 6.19 3.45
N ASP A 78 7.58 6.92 3.86
CA ASP A 78 7.95 8.18 3.22
C ASP A 78 8.78 7.93 1.95
N LEU A 79 9.80 7.07 2.06
CA LEU A 79 10.64 6.70 0.92
C LEU A 79 11.02 5.23 0.97
N ILE A 80 10.99 4.58 -0.20
CA ILE A 80 11.51 3.23 -0.38
C ILE A 80 12.25 3.14 -1.69
N CYS A 81 13.51 2.70 -1.61
CA CYS A 81 14.38 2.54 -2.76
C CYS A 81 15.05 1.17 -2.72
N ASN A 82 15.13 0.51 -3.86
CA ASN A 82 15.84 -0.75 -3.98
C ASN A 82 16.41 -0.92 -5.38
N THR A 83 17.71 -1.17 -5.45
CA THR A 83 18.41 -1.48 -6.69
C THR A 83 17.95 -2.81 -7.27
N LYS A 84 17.88 -2.87 -8.60
CA LYS A 84 17.52 -4.08 -9.33
C LYS A 84 18.74 -4.97 -9.42
N PHE A 85 18.58 -6.25 -9.16
CA PHE A 85 19.60 -7.22 -9.52
C PHE A 85 19.64 -7.39 -11.03
N HIS A 86 20.83 -7.64 -11.57
CA HIS A 86 20.94 -8.21 -12.91
C HIS A 86 20.19 -9.53 -12.97
N ALA A 87 19.43 -9.72 -14.05
CA ALA A 87 18.62 -10.93 -14.26
C ALA A 87 19.48 -12.20 -14.19
N MET A 88 20.71 -12.13 -14.69
CA MET A 88 21.66 -13.25 -14.65
C MET A 88 22.25 -13.45 -13.24
N LYS A 89 22.32 -14.71 -12.80
CA LYS A 89 23.04 -15.10 -11.59
C LYS A 89 24.46 -15.52 -11.96
N SER A 90 25.46 -14.89 -11.33
CA SER A 90 26.83 -15.39 -11.42
C SER A 90 26.93 -16.77 -10.73
N ARG A 91 27.90 -17.59 -11.14
CA ARG A 91 28.17 -18.90 -10.49
C ARG A 91 28.34 -18.75 -8.97
N SER A 92 29.00 -17.68 -8.54
CA SER A 92 29.22 -17.35 -7.11
C SER A 92 27.97 -16.90 -6.34
N THR A 93 26.89 -16.47 -7.03
CA THR A 93 25.66 -15.98 -6.37
C THR A 93 24.45 -16.88 -6.61
N LYS A 94 24.62 -18.01 -7.30
CA LYS A 94 23.53 -18.92 -7.68
C LYS A 94 22.74 -19.45 -6.48
N HIS A 95 23.44 -19.79 -5.40
CA HIS A 95 22.89 -20.33 -4.15
C HIS A 95 22.35 -19.24 -3.20
N LEU A 96 22.65 -17.96 -3.45
CA LEU A 96 22.23 -16.88 -2.57
C LEU A 96 20.80 -16.44 -2.89
N VAL A 97 19.97 -16.36 -1.85
CA VAL A 97 18.65 -15.71 -1.92
C VAL A 97 18.89 -14.21 -2.17
N ARG A 98 18.20 -13.66 -3.17
CA ARG A 98 18.22 -12.24 -3.51
C ARG A 98 16.90 -11.63 -3.02
N LEU A 99 16.94 -10.97 -1.87
CA LEU A 99 15.80 -10.20 -1.40
C LEU A 99 15.64 -8.93 -2.26
N GLY A 100 14.46 -8.34 -2.28
CA GLY A 100 14.18 -7.10 -3.02
C GLY A 100 13.19 -6.19 -2.31
N GLY A 101 12.66 -5.21 -3.06
CA GLY A 101 11.68 -4.26 -2.51
C GLY A 101 10.45 -4.91 -1.87
N LYS A 102 10.03 -6.09 -2.38
CA LYS A 102 8.97 -6.90 -1.78
C LYS A 102 9.29 -7.27 -0.33
N ASP A 103 10.52 -7.68 -0.06
CA ASP A 103 10.92 -8.15 1.27
C ASP A 103 11.04 -6.99 2.26
N ILE A 104 11.42 -5.80 1.79
CA ILE A 104 11.35 -4.57 2.59
C ILE A 104 9.89 -4.26 2.94
N ILE A 105 8.97 -4.31 1.98
CA ILE A 105 7.53 -4.08 2.23
C ILE A 105 6.97 -5.10 3.22
N ASN A 106 7.31 -6.38 3.08
CA ASN A 106 6.89 -7.42 4.02
C ASN A 106 7.45 -7.16 5.44
N ALA A 107 8.69 -6.69 5.55
CA ALA A 107 9.29 -6.32 6.83
C ALA A 107 8.55 -5.12 7.47
N ILE A 108 8.14 -4.14 6.67
CA ILE A 108 7.32 -3.00 7.12
C ILE A 108 5.95 -3.49 7.59
N HIS A 109 5.31 -4.40 6.85
CA HIS A 109 4.05 -5.02 7.26
C HIS A 109 4.21 -5.70 8.63
N GLY A 110 5.27 -6.50 8.82
CA GLY A 110 5.57 -7.15 10.09
C GLY A 110 5.90 -6.17 11.23
N LEU A 111 6.53 -5.02 10.94
CA LEU A 111 6.69 -3.95 11.94
C LEU A 111 5.34 -3.40 12.38
N GLY A 112 4.43 -3.11 11.46
CA GLY A 112 3.11 -2.58 11.82
C GLY A 112 2.21 -3.57 12.54
N GLU A 113 2.35 -4.88 12.30
CA GLU A 113 1.70 -5.90 13.13
C GLU A 113 2.20 -5.84 14.58
N ARG A 114 3.53 -5.76 14.78
CA ARG A 114 4.15 -5.63 16.10
C ARG A 114 3.72 -4.35 16.82
N LEU A 115 3.61 -3.24 16.09
CA LEU A 115 3.17 -1.94 16.61
C LEU A 115 1.65 -1.78 16.69
N LYS A 116 0.89 -2.82 16.33
CA LYS A 116 -0.59 -2.82 16.27
C LYS A 116 -1.15 -1.64 15.46
N ALA A 117 -0.49 -1.30 14.36
CA ALA A 117 -0.93 -0.29 13.41
C ALA A 117 -2.25 -0.72 12.73
N ARG A 118 -3.14 0.24 12.44
CA ARG A 118 -4.42 -0.04 11.78
C ARG A 118 -4.25 -0.28 10.28
N TYR A 119 -3.28 0.38 9.67
CA TYR A 119 -2.93 0.30 8.25
C TYR A 119 -1.51 0.81 8.04
N VAL A 120 -0.98 0.55 6.84
CA VAL A 120 0.24 1.16 6.29
C VAL A 120 -0.19 2.10 5.16
N LYS A 121 0.33 3.32 5.13
CA LYS A 121 0.04 4.36 4.16
C LYS A 121 1.32 4.74 3.42
N LEU A 122 1.19 5.12 2.14
CA LEU A 122 2.25 5.69 1.32
C LEU A 122 1.66 6.58 0.24
N ASN A 123 2.47 7.42 -0.38
CA ASN A 123 2.10 8.15 -1.60
C ASN A 123 2.81 7.53 -2.80
N ALA A 124 2.05 6.95 -3.74
CA ALA A 124 2.59 6.25 -4.90
C ALA A 124 2.64 7.17 -6.12
N ILE A 125 3.83 7.35 -6.70
CA ILE A 125 3.95 7.97 -8.03
C ILE A 125 3.39 7.04 -9.12
N GLN A 126 3.00 7.63 -10.26
CA GLN A 126 2.42 6.97 -11.45
C GLN A 126 3.03 5.60 -11.77
N ASP A 127 4.37 5.51 -11.82
CA ASP A 127 5.09 4.30 -12.22
C ASP A 127 4.96 3.12 -11.26
N VAL A 128 4.62 3.36 -9.99
CA VAL A 128 4.67 2.35 -8.92
C VAL A 128 3.31 2.01 -8.33
N ILE A 129 2.24 2.68 -8.80
CA ILE A 129 0.85 2.39 -8.37
C ILE A 129 0.50 0.91 -8.59
N SER A 130 0.78 0.39 -9.79
CA SER A 130 0.50 -1.02 -10.14
C SER A 130 1.29 -2.00 -9.27
N TYR A 131 2.55 -1.66 -8.97
CA TYR A 131 3.41 -2.42 -8.07
C TYR A 131 2.79 -2.53 -6.66
N TYR A 132 2.41 -1.41 -6.03
CA TYR A 132 1.81 -1.45 -4.70
C TYR A 132 0.43 -2.09 -4.68
N HIS A 133 -0.36 -1.93 -5.74
CA HIS A 133 -1.65 -2.62 -5.87
C HIS A 133 -1.50 -4.14 -5.84
N HIS A 134 -0.46 -4.69 -6.50
CA HIS A 134 -0.14 -6.12 -6.44
C HIS A 134 0.16 -6.60 -5.00
N PHE A 135 0.72 -5.73 -4.15
CA PHE A 135 0.96 -6.01 -2.72
C PHE A 135 -0.27 -5.76 -1.82
N GLY A 136 -1.44 -5.53 -2.40
CA GLY A 136 -2.69 -5.37 -1.66
C GLY A 136 -2.94 -3.96 -1.13
N TYR A 137 -2.17 -2.96 -1.56
CA TYR A 137 -2.50 -1.56 -1.31
C TYR A 137 -3.70 -1.14 -2.15
N THR A 138 -4.54 -0.29 -1.59
CA THR A 138 -5.71 0.28 -2.26
C THR A 138 -5.74 1.79 -2.02
N PHE A 139 -6.36 2.56 -2.91
CA PHE A 139 -6.51 4.00 -2.70
C PHE A 139 -7.23 4.31 -1.37
N GLU A 140 -6.82 5.37 -0.69
CA GLU A 140 -7.24 5.74 0.67
C GLU A 140 -8.74 6.01 0.78
N ASN A 141 -9.33 6.58 -0.28
CA ASN A 141 -10.76 6.74 -0.48
C ASN A 141 -11.28 5.62 -1.39
N PRO A 142 -11.53 4.40 -0.88
CA PRO A 142 -12.25 3.43 -1.67
C PRO A 142 -13.68 3.94 -1.77
N ASP A 143 -14.06 4.40 -2.95
CA ASP A 143 -15.45 4.62 -3.34
C ASP A 143 -16.26 3.43 -2.81
N LEU A 144 -17.16 3.66 -1.85
CA LEU A 144 -17.82 2.64 -1.01
C LEU A 144 -18.77 1.72 -1.81
N ARG A 145 -18.75 1.83 -3.14
CA ARG A 145 -19.67 1.20 -4.07
C ARG A 145 -18.90 0.54 -5.23
N TYR A 146 -18.82 -0.80 -5.17
CA TYR A 146 -18.70 -1.72 -6.30
C TYR A 146 -17.34 -2.02 -6.99
N ASN A 147 -17.34 -3.24 -7.58
CA ASN A 147 -16.32 -4.05 -8.27
C ASN A 147 -15.40 -3.38 -9.31
N SER A 148 -15.43 -2.06 -9.49
CA SER A 148 -14.62 -1.36 -10.51
C SER A 148 -13.20 -0.99 -10.04
N LYS A 149 -12.81 -1.33 -8.81
CA LYS A 149 -11.49 -1.02 -8.25
C LYS A 149 -10.33 -1.54 -9.09
N ASN A 150 -10.47 -2.73 -9.65
CA ASN A 150 -9.39 -3.38 -10.38
C ASN A 150 -9.27 -2.87 -11.81
N LYS A 151 -10.38 -2.48 -12.46
CA LYS A 151 -10.40 -2.20 -13.90
C LYS A 151 -9.48 -1.03 -14.30
N LEU A 152 -9.52 0.08 -13.56
CA LEU A 152 -8.67 1.25 -13.85
C LEU A 152 -7.18 0.97 -13.60
N VAL A 153 -6.84 0.15 -12.60
CA VAL A 153 -5.45 -0.21 -12.31
C VAL A 153 -4.93 -1.24 -13.33
N GLU A 154 -5.79 -2.16 -13.78
CA GLU A 154 -5.49 -3.10 -14.86
C GLU A 154 -5.28 -2.37 -16.21
N GLU A 155 -6.15 -1.39 -16.53
CA GLU A 155 -5.98 -0.51 -17.69
C GLU A 155 -4.67 0.28 -17.60
N LEU A 156 -4.34 0.82 -16.41
CA LEU A 156 -3.08 1.52 -16.18
C LEU A 156 -1.87 0.61 -16.42
N GLN A 157 -1.91 -0.62 -15.90
CA GLN A 157 -0.83 -1.60 -16.06
C GLN A 157 -0.62 -1.98 -17.54
N LYS A 158 -1.70 -2.12 -18.32
CA LYS A 158 -1.62 -2.35 -19.77
C LYS A 158 -0.99 -1.17 -20.50
N ALA A 159 -1.49 0.04 -20.26
CA ALA A 159 -0.96 1.26 -20.90
C ALA A 159 0.53 1.50 -20.55
N GLN A 160 0.95 1.16 -19.33
CA GLN A 160 2.36 1.20 -18.91
C GLN A 160 3.22 0.18 -19.69
N GLY A 161 2.70 -1.04 -19.89
CA GLY A 161 3.37 -2.06 -20.71
C GLY A 161 3.55 -1.63 -22.17
N GLU A 162 2.55 -0.95 -22.72
CA GLU A 162 2.54 -0.41 -24.09
C GLU A 162 3.32 0.90 -24.24
N LYS A 163 3.82 1.48 -23.13
CA LYS A 163 4.52 2.79 -23.08
C LYS A 163 3.72 3.95 -23.69
N ASN A 164 2.39 3.89 -23.63
CA ASN A 164 1.51 4.93 -24.21
C ASN A 164 1.24 6.06 -23.19
N GLN A 165 2.10 7.07 -23.16
CA GLN A 165 2.03 8.14 -22.16
C GLN A 165 0.68 8.89 -22.13
N SER A 166 0.08 9.15 -23.29
CA SER A 166 -1.21 9.85 -23.39
C SER A 166 -2.34 9.06 -22.71
N GLU A 167 -2.34 7.73 -22.88
CA GLU A 167 -3.35 6.87 -22.25
C GLU A 167 -3.10 6.71 -20.75
N ILE A 168 -1.84 6.60 -20.32
CA ILE A 168 -1.49 6.56 -18.90
C ILE A 168 -1.99 7.84 -18.21
N ASP A 169 -1.76 9.02 -18.80
CA ASP A 169 -2.20 10.30 -18.24
C ASP A 169 -3.73 10.40 -18.16
N LYS A 170 -4.45 9.93 -19.18
CA LYS A 170 -5.92 9.87 -19.16
C LYS A 170 -6.45 8.95 -18.07
N ILE A 171 -5.87 7.75 -17.91
CA ILE A 171 -6.29 6.79 -16.88
C ILE A 171 -6.02 7.35 -15.49
N ILE A 172 -4.86 8.00 -15.29
CA ILE A 172 -4.56 8.62 -14.00
C ILE A 172 -5.51 9.76 -13.68
N ARG A 173 -5.83 10.63 -14.65
CA ARG A 173 -6.87 11.65 -14.45
C ARG A 173 -8.19 11.03 -13.98
N LYS A 174 -8.62 9.92 -14.59
CA LYS A 174 -9.82 9.17 -14.15
C LYS A 174 -9.67 8.65 -12.72
N ILE A 175 -8.51 8.11 -12.34
CA ILE A 175 -8.21 7.63 -10.98
C ILE A 175 -8.29 8.80 -9.99
N VAL A 176 -7.63 9.93 -10.26
CA VAL A 176 -7.58 11.08 -9.35
C VAL A 176 -8.96 11.70 -9.20
N VAL A 177 -9.69 11.96 -10.29
CA VAL A 177 -11.06 12.50 -10.21
C VAL A 177 -11.98 11.58 -9.39
N ARG A 178 -11.84 10.26 -9.55
CA ARG A 178 -12.72 9.29 -8.91
C ARG A 178 -12.41 9.06 -7.43
N TYR A 179 -11.14 8.90 -7.07
CA TYR A 179 -10.74 8.56 -5.71
C TYR A 179 -10.36 9.78 -4.88
N TYR A 180 -10.07 10.91 -5.52
CA TYR A 180 -9.66 12.15 -4.87
C TYR A 180 -10.44 13.34 -5.44
N PRO A 181 -11.78 13.38 -5.34
CA PRO A 181 -12.58 14.46 -5.92
C PRO A 181 -12.21 15.84 -5.34
N LYS A 182 -11.72 15.89 -4.10
CA LYS A 182 -11.22 17.12 -3.47
C LYS A 182 -9.88 17.62 -4.03
N PHE A 183 -9.11 16.76 -4.70
CA PHE A 183 -7.85 17.14 -5.35
C PHE A 183 -8.10 18.15 -6.48
N TYR A 184 -9.21 17.96 -7.22
CA TYR A 184 -9.70 18.89 -8.24
C TYR A 184 -10.90 19.72 -7.75
N ASN A 185 -10.95 20.19 -6.49
CA ASN A 185 -12.01 21.15 -6.12
C ASN A 185 -11.84 22.48 -6.89
N GLU A 186 -12.91 23.27 -7.06
CA GLU A 186 -12.87 24.53 -7.81
C GLU A 186 -11.81 25.51 -7.31
N VAL A 187 -11.55 25.59 -6.01
CA VAL A 187 -10.50 26.44 -5.41
C VAL A 187 -9.10 26.02 -5.87
N ASN A 188 -8.83 24.72 -5.95
CA ASN A 188 -7.57 24.17 -6.45
C ASN A 188 -7.49 24.27 -7.97
N GLN A 189 -8.59 24.06 -8.70
CA GLN A 189 -8.63 24.26 -10.15
C GLN A 189 -8.39 25.72 -10.56
N THR A 190 -8.84 26.70 -9.76
CA THR A 190 -8.56 28.12 -9.99
C THR A 190 -7.09 28.46 -9.71
N LYS A 191 -6.43 27.79 -8.75
CA LYS A 191 -4.96 27.82 -8.59
C LYS A 191 -4.24 27.21 -9.80
N TYR A 192 -4.67 26.03 -10.26
CA TYR A 192 -4.10 25.33 -11.43
C TYR A 192 -4.52 25.88 -12.80
N LYS A 193 -5.38 26.90 -12.84
CA LYS A 193 -5.77 27.64 -14.06
C LYS A 193 -4.95 28.92 -14.23
N LYS A 194 -4.35 29.44 -13.15
CA LYS A 194 -3.57 30.68 -13.17
C LYS A 194 -2.08 30.48 -13.42
N GLU A 195 -1.57 29.27 -13.22
CA GLU A 195 -0.17 28.93 -13.46
C GLU A 195 -0.08 27.68 -14.33
N ASP A 196 0.96 27.67 -15.16
CA ASP A 196 1.18 26.87 -16.36
C ASP A 196 0.95 25.35 -16.23
N SER A 197 0.94 24.67 -17.39
CA SER A 197 0.74 23.21 -17.53
C SER A 197 1.63 22.33 -16.65
N ASP A 198 2.75 22.86 -16.15
CA ASP A 198 3.72 22.18 -15.28
C ASP A 198 3.27 22.01 -13.82
N THR A 199 2.42 22.90 -13.29
CA THR A 199 1.93 22.81 -11.89
C THR A 199 1.01 21.59 -11.68
N LYS A 200 0.33 21.13 -12.74
CA LYS A 200 -0.46 19.88 -12.72
C LYS A 200 0.43 18.64 -12.71
N ARG A 201 1.61 18.69 -13.32
CA ARG A 201 2.64 17.63 -13.21
C ARG A 201 3.22 17.60 -11.80
N GLU A 202 3.44 18.76 -11.17
CA GLU A 202 3.90 18.83 -9.78
C GLU A 202 2.89 18.26 -8.80
N ALA A 203 1.60 18.58 -8.93
CA ALA A 203 0.58 17.97 -8.05
C ALA A 203 0.55 16.43 -8.19
N MET A 204 0.89 15.91 -9.37
CA MET A 204 1.05 14.47 -9.63
C MET A 204 2.40 13.89 -9.16
N SER A 205 3.41 14.72 -8.88
CA SER A 205 4.71 14.30 -8.37
C SER A 205 4.67 13.95 -6.88
N TYR A 206 3.79 14.61 -6.10
CA TYR A 206 3.55 14.31 -4.68
C TYR A 206 2.95 12.91 -4.43
N GLY A 207 2.54 12.19 -5.48
CA GLY A 207 2.06 10.82 -5.43
C GLY A 207 0.61 10.68 -4.97
N ILE A 208 -0.01 9.56 -5.34
CA ILE A 208 -1.39 9.23 -4.99
C ILE A 208 -1.39 8.41 -3.70
N PRO A 209 -2.10 8.83 -2.63
CA PRO A 209 -2.17 8.06 -1.39
C PRO A 209 -2.69 6.65 -1.62
N MET A 210 -2.02 5.67 -1.03
CA MET A 210 -2.43 4.27 -1.03
C MET A 210 -2.29 3.70 0.37
N ILE A 211 -3.25 2.86 0.77
CA ILE A 211 -3.31 2.22 2.07
C ILE A 211 -3.37 0.70 1.94
N TYR A 212 -2.55 0.03 2.73
CA TYR A 212 -2.66 -1.39 3.03
C TYR A 212 -3.35 -1.53 4.40
N LYS A 213 -4.56 -2.09 4.41
CA LYS A 213 -5.26 -2.38 5.67
C LYS A 213 -4.86 -3.78 6.12
N TYR A 214 -4.31 -3.90 7.32
CA TYR A 214 -4.16 -5.20 7.95
C TYR A 214 -5.52 -5.88 7.97
N LYS A 215 -5.54 -7.17 7.59
CA LYS A 215 -6.74 -7.96 7.77
C LYS A 215 -6.99 -7.99 9.28
N LYS A 216 -7.97 -7.21 9.75
CA LYS A 216 -8.58 -7.50 11.05
C LYS A 216 -8.90 -8.98 10.97
N GLU A 217 -8.45 -9.77 11.95
CA GLU A 217 -8.98 -11.11 12.16
C GLU A 217 -10.47 -10.98 11.93
N ALA A 218 -10.96 -11.59 10.84
CA ALA A 218 -12.34 -11.42 10.46
C ALA A 218 -13.11 -11.94 11.67
N SER A 219 -13.64 -11.03 12.49
CA SER A 219 -14.34 -11.36 13.72
C SER A 219 -15.24 -12.50 13.34
N LYS A 220 -14.94 -13.73 13.82
CA LYS A 220 -15.58 -14.96 13.33
C LYS A 220 -17.04 -14.61 13.21
N SER A 221 -17.62 -14.74 12.01
CA SER A 221 -19.01 -14.35 11.83
C SER A 221 -19.77 -15.01 12.98
N ILE A 222 -20.56 -14.23 13.73
CA ILE A 222 -21.21 -14.71 14.96
C ILE A 222 -22.00 -16.01 14.69
N CYS A 223 -22.35 -16.22 13.41
CA CYS A 223 -23.08 -17.35 12.85
C CYS A 223 -22.23 -18.50 12.27
N LYS A 224 -20.89 -18.41 12.22
CA LYS A 224 -20.02 -19.46 11.65
C LYS A 224 -19.99 -20.67 12.59
N GLY A 225 -20.45 -21.84 12.10
CA GLY A 225 -20.46 -23.10 12.85
C GLY A 225 -21.69 -23.34 13.74
N ARG A 226 -22.74 -22.50 13.64
CA ARG A 226 -23.97 -22.66 14.44
C ARG A 226 -25.10 -23.27 13.61
N SER A 227 -25.87 -24.18 14.22
CA SER A 227 -26.97 -24.93 13.57
C SER A 227 -28.35 -24.56 14.14
N ILE A 228 -29.39 -24.96 13.42
CA ILE A 228 -30.81 -24.67 13.76
C ILE A 228 -31.23 -25.34 15.08
N LYS A 229 -30.57 -26.43 15.49
CA LYS A 229 -30.93 -27.14 16.72
C LYS A 229 -30.71 -26.31 17.99
N ASN A 230 -29.80 -25.33 17.98
CA ASN A 230 -29.50 -24.44 19.11
C ASN A 230 -29.38 -22.97 18.65
N PRO A 231 -30.50 -22.26 18.44
CA PRO A 231 -30.47 -20.85 18.03
C PRO A 231 -30.00 -19.93 19.17
N ASN A 232 -29.15 -18.95 18.85
CA ASN A 232 -28.77 -17.92 19.82
C ASN A 232 -29.92 -16.93 20.02
N LYS A 233 -30.25 -16.65 21.28
CA LYS A 233 -30.81 -15.36 21.67
C LYS A 233 -29.69 -14.32 21.57
N CYS A 234 -29.60 -13.60 20.45
CA CYS A 234 -28.59 -12.57 20.21
C CYS A 234 -28.86 -11.27 21.00
N ASP A 235 -29.19 -11.38 22.29
CA ASP A 235 -29.66 -10.24 23.10
C ASP A 235 -28.55 -9.19 23.32
N LYS A 236 -27.28 -9.60 23.31
CA LYS A 236 -26.11 -8.70 23.41
C LYS A 236 -25.81 -7.90 22.13
N TYR A 237 -26.42 -8.21 20.98
CA TYR A 237 -26.12 -7.59 19.68
C TYR A 237 -27.34 -6.86 19.08
N ARG A 238 -28.17 -6.25 19.93
CA ARG A 238 -29.45 -5.59 19.59
C ARG A 238 -29.38 -4.60 18.42
N ILE A 239 -28.24 -3.94 18.19
CA ILE A 239 -28.08 -2.97 17.10
C ILE A 239 -27.60 -3.71 15.83
N GLY A 240 -28.54 -3.97 14.90
CA GLY A 240 -28.23 -4.43 13.54
C GLY A 240 -28.22 -5.94 13.30
N CYS A 241 -28.62 -6.76 14.29
CA CYS A 241 -28.81 -8.20 14.12
C CYS A 241 -30.30 -8.55 14.24
N SER A 242 -31.02 -8.61 13.11
CA SER A 242 -32.41 -9.08 13.07
C SER A 242 -32.45 -10.59 12.78
N VAL A 243 -32.94 -11.36 13.75
CA VAL A 243 -33.32 -12.76 13.51
C VAL A 243 -34.68 -12.74 12.84
N ALA A 244 -34.74 -13.05 11.54
CA ALA A 244 -36.00 -13.06 10.80
C ALA A 244 -36.95 -14.11 11.41
N ARG A 245 -38.02 -13.69 12.09
CA ARG A 245 -39.09 -14.59 12.58
C ARG A 245 -40.11 -14.78 11.47
N GLY A 246 -39.88 -15.77 10.61
CA GLY A 246 -40.85 -16.21 9.61
C GLY A 246 -41.31 -17.64 9.88
N THR A 247 -42.59 -17.93 9.67
CA THR A 247 -43.25 -19.23 9.92
C THR A 247 -42.72 -20.38 9.03
N LYS A 248 -41.84 -20.12 8.05
CA LYS A 248 -41.22 -21.16 7.19
C LYS A 248 -39.72 -20.98 6.90
N ARG A 249 -38.92 -20.46 7.84
CA ARG A 249 -37.44 -20.60 7.99
C ARG A 249 -36.81 -19.29 8.46
N SER A 250 -36.46 -19.22 9.74
CA SER A 250 -35.67 -18.13 10.32
C SER A 250 -34.17 -18.35 10.09
N TYR A 251 -33.60 -17.73 9.04
CA TYR A 251 -32.14 -17.74 8.81
C TYR A 251 -31.50 -16.45 9.35
N CYS A 252 -30.35 -16.58 10.03
CA CYS A 252 -29.41 -15.47 10.16
C CYS A 252 -28.75 -15.22 8.79
N ARG A 253 -29.26 -14.25 8.02
CA ARG A 253 -28.62 -13.77 6.78
C ARG A 253 -28.20 -12.31 6.95
N ARG A 254 -26.96 -11.98 6.56
CA ARG A 254 -26.64 -10.59 6.18
C ARG A 254 -27.32 -10.29 4.85
N SER A 255 -27.84 -9.07 4.67
CA SER A 255 -28.79 -8.70 3.60
C SER A 255 -28.33 -8.82 2.13
N LYS A 256 -27.10 -9.28 1.83
CA LYS A 256 -26.52 -9.19 0.47
C LYS A 256 -25.70 -10.40 -0.01
N ASN A 257 -26.23 -11.63 0.08
CA ASN A 257 -25.68 -12.73 -0.72
C ASN A 257 -26.67 -13.12 -1.84
N LYS A 258 -26.34 -12.72 -3.07
CA LYS A 258 -27.03 -13.17 -4.29
C LYS A 258 -26.86 -14.68 -4.44
N THR A 259 -27.96 -15.42 -4.40
CA THR A 259 -28.03 -16.79 -4.93
C THR A 259 -28.62 -16.76 -6.32
N ARG A 260 -27.87 -17.24 -7.32
CA ARG A 260 -28.47 -17.92 -8.47
C ARG A 260 -27.49 -18.95 -9.05
N LYS A 261 -27.51 -20.16 -8.50
CA LYS A 261 -27.24 -21.37 -9.30
C LYS A 261 -28.56 -21.66 -10.02
N ARG A 262 -28.58 -21.65 -11.35
CA ARG A 262 -29.70 -22.16 -12.13
C ARG A 262 -29.39 -23.64 -12.42
N ASN A 263 -30.36 -24.48 -12.07
CA ASN A 263 -30.29 -25.93 -12.10
C ASN A 263 -30.11 -26.47 -13.52
N THR A 264 -29.34 -27.54 -13.62
CA THR A 264 -29.44 -28.59 -14.65
C THR A 264 -30.77 -29.34 -14.51
N ARG A 265 -31.41 -29.60 -15.66
CA ARG A 265 -32.41 -30.63 -16.05
C ARG A 265 -32.91 -30.19 -17.45
N ASN A 266 -32.98 -31.01 -18.48
CA ASN A 266 -33.20 -32.46 -18.55
C ASN A 266 -32.00 -33.23 -19.10
#